data_AF-A0A0F8ZI61-F1
#
_entry.id   AF-A0A0F8ZI61-F1
#
_cell.length_a   1.000
_cell.length_b   1.000
_cell.length_c   1.000
_cell.angle_alpha   90.00
_cell.angle_beta   90.00
_cell.angle_gamma   90.00
#
_symmetry.space_group_name_H-M   'P 1'
#
loop_
_entity.id
_entity.type
_entity.pdbx_description
1 polymer ?
#
loop_
_entity_poly.entity_id
_entity_poly.type
_entity_poly.pdbx_seq_one_letter_code
_entity_poly.pdbx_strand_id
1 'polypeptide(L)'
;MNVRDFECRSYRQAMELLRGNDQYADRDRRTVCNNTTIEDYSGLRWGVRTFAVRLHNHIIIRFSEDGEVVVDSCGYRTATTKDRINRCLPKPWRVCQTKGVWVLWKRNDVDLIEEVPFVDGMTVPETGDGLRSTD
;
A
#
# COMPACT_ATOMS: atom_id res chain seq x y z
N MET A 1 2.40 -6.64 23.40
CA MET A 1 1.59 -6.02 22.32
C MET A 1 1.50 -7.03 21.20
N ASN A 2 0.34 -7.61 20.90
CA ASN A 2 0.21 -8.62 19.86
C ASN A 2 0.42 -7.95 18.49
N VAL A 3 1.59 -8.20 17.89
CA VAL A 3 1.87 -7.86 16.50
C VAL A 3 0.93 -8.72 15.66
N ARG A 4 -0.21 -8.17 15.24
CA ARG A 4 -1.05 -8.83 14.26
C ARG A 4 -0.33 -8.75 12.92
N ASP A 5 -0.17 -9.90 12.30
CA ASP A 5 0.17 -9.95 10.89
C ASP A 5 -1.00 -9.35 10.11
N PHE A 6 -0.72 -8.50 9.15
CA PHE A 6 -1.75 -7.90 8.30
C PHE A 6 -1.25 -7.86 6.87
N GLU A 7 -2.20 -8.04 5.96
CA GLU A 7 -2.07 -7.78 4.53
C GLU A 7 -3.37 -7.13 4.06
N CYS A 8 -3.23 -6.14 3.19
CA CYS A 8 -4.35 -5.56 2.46
C CYS A 8 -3.80 -5.04 1.14
N ARG A 9 -4.08 -5.74 0.04
CA ARG A 9 -3.49 -5.49 -1.28
C ARG A 9 -4.47 -4.85 -2.25
N SER A 10 -5.66 -4.50 -1.75
CA SER A 10 -6.75 -3.94 -2.52
C SER A 10 -7.59 -2.98 -1.68
N TYR A 11 -8.34 -2.10 -2.33
CA TYR A 11 -9.34 -1.24 -1.71
C TYR A 11 -10.33 -2.04 -0.87
N ARG A 12 -10.83 -3.15 -1.40
CA ARG A 12 -11.76 -4.04 -0.69
C ARG A 12 -11.13 -4.65 0.56
N GLN A 13 -9.89 -5.14 0.47
CA GLN A 13 -9.19 -5.71 1.63
C GLN A 13 -8.86 -4.64 2.66
N ALA A 14 -8.55 -3.42 2.24
CA ALA A 14 -8.35 -2.28 3.12
C ALA A 14 -9.63 -1.95 3.90
N MET A 15 -10.77 -1.91 3.22
CA MET A 15 -12.09 -1.72 3.84
C MET A 15 -12.40 -2.84 4.85
N GLU A 16 -12.23 -4.10 4.47
CA GLU A 16 -12.44 -5.28 5.33
C GLU A 16 -11.51 -5.23 6.56
N LEU A 17 -10.25 -4.83 6.36
CA LEU A 17 -9.27 -4.69 7.44
C LEU A 17 -9.64 -3.57 8.42
N LEU A 18 -10.18 -2.44 7.93
CA LEU A 18 -10.63 -1.33 8.77
C LEU A 18 -11.84 -1.73 9.63
N ARG A 19 -12.86 -2.32 9.01
CA ARG A 19 -14.11 -2.75 9.66
C ARG A 19 -13.86 -3.94 10.61
N GLY A 20 -13.02 -4.88 10.22
CA GLY A 20 -12.71 -6.08 10.99
C GLY A 20 -13.86 -7.06 11.02
N ASN A 21 -14.06 -7.73 12.17
CA ASN A 21 -15.07 -8.79 12.32
C ASN A 21 -16.52 -8.27 12.27
N ASP A 22 -16.70 -6.95 12.35
CA ASP A 22 -18.00 -6.31 12.22
C ASP A 22 -18.00 -5.48 10.94
N GLN A 23 -18.56 -6.07 9.89
CA GLN A 23 -18.66 -5.45 8.56
C GLN A 23 -19.57 -4.20 8.52
N TYR A 24 -20.33 -3.95 9.60
CA TYR A 24 -21.21 -2.78 9.76
C TYR A 24 -20.63 -1.74 10.72
N ALA A 25 -19.47 -2.00 11.32
CA ALA A 25 -18.83 -1.04 12.21
C ALA A 25 -18.40 0.21 11.45
N ASP A 26 -18.92 1.35 11.89
CA ASP A 26 -18.50 2.67 11.44
C ASP A 26 -17.19 3.04 12.14
N ARG A 27 -16.06 2.80 11.46
CA ARG A 27 -14.71 3.03 11.99
C ARG A 27 -13.91 3.85 11.01
N ASP A 28 -13.46 5.01 11.47
CA ASP A 28 -12.57 5.86 10.67
C ASP A 28 -11.11 5.40 10.74
N ARG A 29 -10.70 4.68 11.80
CA ARG A 29 -9.31 4.29 12.01
C ARG A 29 -9.16 3.02 12.83
N ARG A 30 -8.13 2.22 12.51
CA ARG A 30 -7.76 1.01 13.26
C ARG A 30 -6.25 0.77 13.25
N THR A 31 -5.68 0.42 14.40
CA THR A 31 -4.30 -0.09 14.48
C THR A 31 -4.23 -1.53 14.01
N VAL A 32 -3.38 -1.81 13.01
CA VAL A 32 -3.24 -3.14 12.38
C VAL A 32 -1.92 -3.79 12.73
N CYS A 33 -0.87 -3.00 13.00
CA CYS A 33 0.44 -3.48 13.41
C CYS A 33 1.18 -2.41 14.22
N ASN A 34 2.38 -2.72 14.72
CA ASN A 34 3.18 -1.74 15.45
C ASN A 34 3.41 -0.48 14.61
N ASN A 35 3.09 0.68 15.17
CA ASN A 35 3.11 1.99 14.54
C ASN A 35 2.39 2.06 13.18
N THR A 36 1.50 1.11 12.90
CA THR A 36 0.82 0.98 11.60
C THR A 36 -0.69 1.02 11.79
N THR A 37 -1.34 1.96 11.12
CA THR A 37 -2.80 2.13 11.19
C THR A 37 -3.41 2.17 9.80
N ILE A 38 -4.63 1.65 9.68
CA ILE A 38 -5.48 1.85 8.51
C ILE A 38 -6.56 2.88 8.85
N GLU A 39 -6.90 3.76 7.91
CA GLU A 39 -7.92 4.79 8.09
C GLU A 39 -8.77 4.97 6.83
N ASP A 40 -10.03 5.32 7.03
CA ASP A 40 -10.84 5.92 5.97
C ASP A 40 -10.25 7.31 5.68
N TYR A 41 -9.84 7.51 4.44
CA TYR A 41 -9.23 8.75 3.95
C TYR A 41 -10.13 9.43 2.91
N SER A 42 -11.39 8.99 2.83
CA SER A 42 -12.42 9.55 1.96
C SER A 42 -12.87 10.89 2.54
N GLY A 43 -12.44 12.00 1.94
CA GLY A 43 -12.98 13.31 2.34
C GLY A 43 -12.19 14.55 1.96
N LEU A 44 -10.93 14.44 1.52
CA LEU A 44 -10.06 15.63 1.57
C LEU A 44 -9.35 16.09 0.30
N ARG A 45 -9.44 15.39 -0.85
CA ARG A 45 -8.78 15.93 -2.07
C ARG A 45 -9.12 15.26 -3.41
N TRP A 46 -9.70 14.06 -3.40
CA TRP A 46 -9.62 13.18 -4.57
C TRP A 46 -10.94 12.83 -5.24
N GLY A 47 -12.09 13.27 -4.69
CA GLY A 47 -13.42 12.99 -5.26
C GLY A 47 -13.85 11.51 -5.28
N VAL A 48 -12.93 10.60 -4.93
CA VAL A 48 -13.09 9.14 -4.89
C VAL A 48 -12.88 8.67 -3.45
N ARG A 49 -13.57 7.58 -3.06
CA ARG A 49 -13.35 6.95 -1.76
C ARG A 49 -11.95 6.34 -1.71
N THR A 50 -11.25 6.56 -0.59
CA THR A 50 -9.89 6.06 -0.43
C THR A 50 -9.64 5.55 0.99
N PHE A 51 -8.83 4.50 1.11
CA PHE A 51 -8.31 4.03 2.38
C PHE A 51 -6.81 4.22 2.42
N ALA A 52 -6.28 4.68 3.56
CA ALA A 52 -4.86 4.92 3.74
C ALA A 52 -4.25 3.98 4.77
N VAL A 53 -3.07 3.44 4.46
CA VAL A 53 -2.21 2.76 5.45
C VAL A 53 -1.12 3.73 5.87
N ARG A 54 -1.00 3.93 7.18
CA ARG A 54 -0.02 4.83 7.78
C ARG A 54 1.00 4.06 8.58
N LEU A 55 2.26 4.44 8.45
CA LEU A 55 3.37 4.00 9.28
C LEU A 55 3.96 5.23 9.97
N HIS A 56 4.04 5.23 11.30
CA HIS A 56 4.53 6.39 12.07
C HIS A 56 3.83 7.72 11.70
N ASN A 57 2.51 7.67 11.49
CA ASN A 57 1.68 8.79 11.04
C ASN A 57 1.95 9.30 9.61
N HIS A 58 2.82 8.67 8.83
CA HIS A 58 3.01 8.95 7.40
C HIS A 58 2.17 8.00 6.56
N ILE A 59 1.48 8.51 5.53
CA ILE A 59 0.72 7.68 4.58
C ILE A 59 1.71 7.00 3.65
N ILE A 60 1.80 5.68 3.74
CA ILE A 60 2.70 4.88 2.89
C ILE A 60 1.99 4.19 1.74
N ILE A 61 0.67 4.01 1.86
CA ILE A 61 -0.19 3.42 0.84
C ILE A 61 -1.53 4.14 0.84
N ARG A 62 -2.08 4.38 -0.35
CA ARG A 62 -3.48 4.75 -0.55
C ARG A 62 -4.12 3.81 -1.55
N PHE A 63 -5.23 3.20 -1.16
CA PHE A 63 -6.09 2.44 -2.05
C PHE A 63 -7.25 3.32 -2.46
N SER A 64 -7.45 3.47 -3.76
CA SER A 64 -8.59 4.18 -4.32
C SER A 64 -9.62 3.19 -4.87
N GLU A 65 -10.90 3.56 -4.80
CA GLU A 65 -12.01 2.74 -5.28
C GLU A 65 -11.97 2.48 -6.80
N ASP A 66 -11.26 3.32 -7.55
CA ASP A 66 -11.01 3.16 -8.99
C ASP A 66 -9.91 2.12 -9.33
N GLY A 67 -9.29 1.52 -8.31
CA GLY A 67 -8.26 0.49 -8.48
C GLY A 67 -6.83 1.05 -8.59
N GLU A 68 -6.61 2.34 -8.34
CA GLU A 68 -5.26 2.90 -8.25
C GLU A 68 -4.69 2.74 -6.83
N VAL A 69 -3.42 2.33 -6.73
CA VAL A 69 -2.70 2.22 -5.47
C VAL A 69 -1.49 3.15 -5.48
N VAL A 70 -1.53 4.19 -4.65
CA VAL A 70 -0.40 5.12 -4.51
C VAL A 70 0.51 4.65 -3.38
N VAL A 71 1.81 4.64 -3.65
CA VAL A 71 2.83 4.11 -2.73
C VAL A 71 3.86 5.18 -2.44
N ASP A 72 4.22 5.33 -1.16
CA ASP A 72 5.13 6.38 -0.70
C ASP A 72 5.99 5.84 0.46
N SER A 73 7.32 6.01 0.39
CA SER A 73 8.22 5.71 1.49
C SER A 73 8.40 6.88 2.46
N CYS A 74 7.92 8.07 2.08
CA CYS A 74 8.03 9.34 2.76
C CYS A 74 9.49 9.69 3.10
N GLY A 75 10.41 9.37 2.18
CA GLY A 75 11.86 9.48 2.38
C GLY A 75 12.49 8.40 3.27
N TYR A 76 11.72 7.47 3.85
CA TYR A 76 12.22 6.43 4.75
C TYR A 76 12.59 5.14 4.01
N ARG A 77 13.89 4.94 3.73
CA ARG A 77 14.43 3.73 3.08
C ARG A 77 14.80 2.62 4.07
N THR A 78 13.92 2.31 5.02
CA THR A 78 14.18 1.29 6.07
C THR A 78 13.56 -0.07 5.76
N ALA A 79 14.10 -1.14 6.36
CA ALA A 79 13.54 -2.49 6.21
C ALA A 79 12.07 -2.57 6.64
N THR A 80 11.68 -1.87 7.71
CA THR A 80 10.29 -1.82 8.20
C THR A 80 9.37 -1.13 7.21
N THR A 81 9.78 0.02 6.65
CA THR A 81 8.99 0.72 5.62
C THR A 81 8.77 -0.18 4.40
N LYS A 82 9.83 -0.88 3.95
CA LYS A 82 9.77 -1.81 2.83
C LYS A 82 8.80 -2.98 3.09
N ASP A 83 8.89 -3.57 4.26
CA ASP A 83 8.03 -4.68 4.68
C ASP A 83 6.56 -4.25 4.72
N ARG A 84 6.25 -3.06 5.27
CA ARG A 84 4.89 -2.53 5.34
C ARG A 84 4.31 -2.21 3.96
N ILE A 85 5.10 -1.61 3.08
CA ILE A 85 4.71 -1.39 1.68
C ILE A 85 4.44 -2.74 0.99
N ASN A 86 5.34 -3.71 1.13
CA ASN A 86 5.21 -5.02 0.47
C ASN A 86 3.99 -5.84 0.91
N ARG A 87 3.54 -5.71 2.15
CA ARG A 87 2.29 -6.32 2.64
C ARG A 87 1.03 -5.72 2.00
N CYS A 88 1.18 -4.54 1.41
CA CYS A 88 0.09 -3.78 0.84
C CYS A 88 0.13 -3.69 -0.69
N LEU A 89 1.26 -4.06 -1.30
CA LEU A 89 1.37 -4.01 -2.75
C LEU A 89 0.49 -5.08 -3.42
N PRO A 90 -0.30 -4.70 -4.44
CA PRO A 90 -1.01 -5.66 -5.27
C PRO A 90 -0.01 -6.58 -5.95
N LYS A 91 -0.37 -7.86 -6.09
CA LYS A 91 0.41 -8.78 -6.93
C LYS A 91 0.29 -8.31 -8.39
N PRO A 92 1.33 -8.43 -9.23
CA PRO A 92 2.64 -9.07 -8.99
C PRO A 92 3.74 -8.15 -8.41
N TRP A 93 3.38 -6.97 -7.91
CA TRP A 93 4.36 -5.94 -7.55
C TRP A 93 5.05 -6.21 -6.21
N ARG A 94 6.34 -5.88 -6.13
CA ARG A 94 7.12 -5.92 -4.90
C ARG A 94 8.23 -4.89 -4.89
N VAL A 95 8.43 -4.19 -3.77
CA VAL A 95 9.64 -3.38 -3.55
C VAL A 95 10.79 -4.27 -3.12
N CYS A 96 11.86 -4.20 -3.90
CA CYS A 96 13.14 -4.83 -3.64
C CYS A 96 14.23 -3.76 -3.45
N GLN A 97 15.43 -4.20 -3.05
CA GLN A 97 16.58 -3.32 -2.92
C GLN A 97 17.77 -3.95 -3.63
N THR A 98 18.30 -3.24 -4.62
CA THR A 98 19.44 -3.65 -5.43
C THR A 98 20.55 -2.61 -5.25
N LYS A 99 21.72 -3.03 -4.76
CA LYS A 99 22.88 -2.14 -4.55
C LYS A 99 22.56 -0.86 -3.73
N GLY A 100 21.71 -1.01 -2.70
CA GLY A 100 21.29 0.09 -1.84
C GLY A 100 20.10 0.90 -2.36
N VAL A 101 19.76 0.79 -3.65
CA VAL A 101 18.64 1.50 -4.28
C VAL A 101 17.38 0.66 -4.24
N TRP A 102 16.26 1.28 -3.91
CA TRP A 102 14.96 0.60 -3.96
C TRP A 102 14.38 0.64 -5.35
N VAL A 103 13.82 -0.49 -5.74
CA VAL A 103 13.27 -0.75 -7.06
C VAL A 103 11.96 -1.50 -6.90
N LEU A 104 11.00 -1.18 -7.75
CA LEU A 104 9.75 -1.92 -7.84
C LEU A 104 9.90 -3.00 -8.91
N TRP A 105 9.61 -4.24 -8.52
CA TRP A 105 9.68 -5.41 -9.39
C TRP A 105 8.28 -5.88 -9.76
N LYS A 106 8.10 -6.20 -11.05
CA LYS A 106 6.97 -6.96 -11.55
C LYS A 106 7.40 -8.41 -11.77
N ARG A 107 6.81 -9.37 -11.04
CA ARG A 107 7.10 -10.80 -11.21
C ARG A 107 5.87 -11.57 -11.67
N ASN A 108 5.90 -12.17 -12.86
CA ASN A 108 4.92 -13.21 -13.19
C ASN A 108 5.40 -14.57 -12.67
N ASP A 109 4.54 -15.58 -12.76
CA ASP A 109 4.80 -16.93 -12.21
C ASP A 109 6.08 -17.58 -12.75
N VAL A 110 6.59 -17.11 -13.90
CA VAL A 110 7.73 -17.70 -14.60
C VAL A 110 8.96 -16.78 -14.61
N ASP A 111 8.78 -15.47 -14.83
CA ASP A 111 9.91 -14.54 -15.07
C ASP A 111 9.80 -13.21 -14.31
N LEU A 112 10.98 -12.59 -14.10
CA LEU A 112 11.09 -11.17 -13.72
C LEU A 112 10.91 -10.34 -14.98
N ILE A 113 9.88 -9.48 -14.99
CA ILE A 113 9.46 -8.79 -16.20
C ILE A 113 9.98 -7.36 -16.22
N GLU A 114 10.01 -6.72 -15.06
CA GLU A 114 10.28 -5.28 -15.01
C GLU A 114 10.94 -4.88 -13.69
N GLU A 115 11.95 -4.01 -13.79
CA GLU A 115 12.59 -3.33 -12.68
C GLU A 115 12.51 -1.82 -12.95
N VAL A 116 11.66 -1.12 -12.18
CA VAL A 116 11.57 0.34 -12.24
C VAL A 116 12.11 0.95 -10.95
N PRO A 117 12.80 2.11 -11.02
CA PRO A 117 13.17 2.84 -9.81
C PRO A 117 11.94 3.14 -8.94
N PHE A 118 12.04 2.89 -7.64
CA PHE A 118 10.97 3.27 -6.72
C PHE A 118 11.04 4.77 -6.43
N VAL A 119 9.96 5.48 -6.73
CA VAL A 119 9.79 6.92 -6.45
C VAL A 119 8.59 7.11 -5.52
N ASP A 120 8.74 8.02 -4.54
CA ASP A 120 7.66 8.35 -3.61
C ASP A 120 6.48 8.98 -4.36
N GLY A 121 5.26 8.50 -4.06
CA GLY A 121 4.04 8.95 -4.71
C GLY A 121 3.72 8.24 -6.03
N MET A 122 4.51 7.23 -6.43
CA MET A 122 4.21 6.46 -7.62
C MET A 122 2.92 5.66 -7.49
N THR A 123 2.26 5.44 -8.62
CA THR A 123 0.99 4.71 -8.69
C THR A 123 1.19 3.36 -9.36
N VAL A 124 0.59 2.33 -8.77
CA VAL A 124 0.52 0.98 -9.34
C VAL A 124 -0.95 0.57 -9.47
N PRO A 125 -1.35 -0.12 -10.54
CA PRO A 125 -2.69 -0.63 -10.68
C PRO A 125 -2.92 -1.79 -9.72
N GLU A 126 -4.09 -1.82 -9.10
CA GLU A 126 -4.53 -2.92 -8.24
C GLU A 126 -4.59 -4.26 -8.97
N THR A 127 -4.97 -4.25 -10.25
CA THR A 127 -5.09 -5.44 -11.10
C THR A 127 -3.74 -6.00 -11.56
N GLY A 128 -2.62 -5.32 -11.28
CA GLY A 128 -1.30 -5.74 -11.72
C GLY A 128 -0.97 -5.45 -13.19
N ASP A 129 -1.91 -4.90 -13.96
CA ASP A 129 -1.74 -4.58 -15.39
C ASP A 129 -1.40 -3.10 -15.63
N GLY A 130 -0.09 -2.80 -15.68
CA GLY A 130 0.49 -1.57 -16.26
C GLY A 130 0.88 -0.46 -15.28
N LEU A 131 2.15 -0.04 -15.25
CA LEU A 131 2.57 1.13 -14.47
C LEU A 131 2.10 2.43 -15.12
N ARG A 132 1.60 3.38 -14.32
CA ARG A 132 1.36 4.77 -14.73
C ARG A 132 2.31 5.66 -13.94
N SER A 133 3.29 6.25 -14.63
CA SER A 133 4.11 7.32 -14.06
C SER A 133 3.32 8.62 -14.16
N THR A 134 3.08 9.29 -13.04
CA THR A 134 2.63 10.69 -13.05
C THR A 134 3.86 11.57 -13.16
N ASP A 135 3.97 12.25 -14.31
CA ASP A 135 4.95 13.31 -14.60
C ASP A 135 4.78 14.54 -13.69
#